data_AF-A0A818VCC0-F1
#
_entry.id   AF-A0A818VCC0-F1
#
_cell.length_a   1.000
_cell.length_b   1.000
_cell.length_c   1.000
_cell.angle_alpha   90.00
_cell.angle_beta   90.00
_cell.angle_gamma   90.00
#
_symmetry.space_group_name_H-M   'P 1'
#
loop_
_entity.id
_entity.type
_entity.pdbx_description
1 polymer ?
#
loop_
_entity_poly.entity_id
_entity_poly.type
_entity_poly.pdbx_seq_one_letter_code
_entity_poly.pdbx_strand_id
1 'polypeptide(L)'
;MDQHLRVFLPLRRLLYRADRVNAPNTMYSCEPLTEYDGWCDDATHPDYNHQVRLPHPASHERLWLDNETYDIIGVLGYNDHPVVPGVGSAICIHVAIPDFQPTEGCIALALSDLVWVLEQGLQAILVSK
;
A
#
# COMPACT_ATOMS: atom_id res chain seq x y z
N MET A 1 -16.21 10.95 26.42
CA MET A 1 -14.75 10.83 26.62
C MET A 1 -14.19 10.33 25.30
N ASP A 2 -14.21 11.21 24.29
CA ASP A 2 -13.84 10.86 22.92
C ASP A 2 -12.37 11.26 22.75
N GLN A 3 -11.48 10.35 23.16
CA GLN A 3 -10.05 10.52 22.94
C GLN A 3 -9.82 10.22 21.46
N HIS A 4 -9.63 11.26 20.67
CA HIS A 4 -9.23 11.27 19.25
C HIS A 4 -8.71 9.92 18.75
N LEU A 5 -9.50 9.24 17.90
CA LEU A 5 -9.09 7.99 17.29
C LEU A 5 -7.80 8.25 16.48
N ARG A 6 -6.69 7.71 16.98
CA ARG A 6 -5.39 7.74 16.35
C ARG A 6 -5.12 6.35 15.79
N VAL A 7 -4.90 6.28 14.49
CA VAL A 7 -4.50 5.05 13.81
C VAL A 7 -3.02 5.17 13.46
N PHE A 8 -2.23 4.24 13.96
CA PHE A 8 -0.79 4.16 13.67
C PHE A 8 -0.57 3.10 12.59
N LEU A 9 -0.02 3.53 11.46
CA LEU A 9 0.17 2.71 10.26
C LEU A 9 1.67 2.51 10.02
N PRO A 10 2.30 1.47 10.59
CA PRO A 10 3.71 1.20 10.38
C PRO A 10 3.96 0.81 8.92
N LEU A 11 5.03 1.33 8.32
CA LEU A 11 5.50 0.87 7.02
C LEU A 11 6.12 -0.52 7.19
N ARG A 12 5.70 -1.48 6.35
CA ARG A 12 6.13 -2.88 6.43
C ARG A 12 7.25 -3.18 5.44
N ARG A 13 7.02 -2.84 4.18
CA ARG A 13 7.91 -3.07 3.03
C ARG A 13 7.45 -2.24 1.84
N LEU A 14 8.27 -2.20 0.80
CA LEU A 14 7.96 -1.55 -0.46
C LEU A 14 7.79 -2.57 -1.59
N LEU A 15 6.80 -2.31 -2.44
CA LEU A 15 6.66 -2.91 -3.76
C LEU A 15 6.91 -1.81 -4.80
N TYR A 16 7.53 -2.13 -5.93
CA TYR A 16 7.81 -1.10 -6.94
C TYR A 16 7.86 -1.64 -8.38
N ARG A 17 7.59 -0.78 -9.36
CA ARG A 17 7.70 -1.06 -10.79
C ARG A 17 9.15 -0.92 -11.25
N ALA A 18 9.92 -2.01 -11.15
CA ALA A 18 11.32 -2.02 -11.56
C ALA A 18 11.56 -1.72 -13.04
N ASP A 19 10.52 -1.80 -13.88
CA ASP A 19 10.53 -1.39 -15.28
C ASP A 19 10.32 0.12 -15.50
N ARG A 20 9.91 0.87 -14.47
CA ARG A 20 9.60 2.31 -14.55
C ARG A 20 10.47 3.16 -13.63
N VAL A 21 10.76 2.67 -12.43
CA VAL A 21 11.47 3.40 -11.39
C VAL A 21 12.56 2.55 -10.74
N ASN A 22 13.58 3.22 -10.21
CA ASN A 22 14.58 2.56 -9.36
C ASN A 22 13.97 2.23 -7.99
N ALA A 23 14.49 1.17 -7.35
CA ALA A 23 14.15 0.89 -5.97
C ALA A 23 14.51 2.10 -5.08
N PRO A 24 13.59 2.58 -4.21
CA PRO A 24 13.90 3.65 -3.28
C PRO A 24 15.06 3.28 -2.35
N ASN A 25 15.96 4.24 -2.09
CA ASN A 25 17.05 4.05 -1.14
C ASN A 25 16.51 4.17 0.30
N THR A 26 16.16 3.05 0.90
CA THR A 26 15.55 3.02 2.24
C THR A 26 16.01 1.80 3.04
N MET A 27 15.66 1.76 4.33
CA MET A 27 15.96 0.65 5.23
C MET A 27 14.99 -0.54 5.09
N TYR A 28 13.90 -0.37 4.33
CA TYR A 28 12.88 -1.40 4.10
C TYR A 28 13.23 -2.31 2.93
N SER A 29 12.69 -3.54 2.92
CA SER A 29 12.78 -4.39 1.73
C SER A 29 12.01 -3.74 0.57
N CYS A 30 12.63 -3.73 -0.61
CA CYS A 30 12.04 -3.27 -1.85
C CYS A 30 11.93 -4.46 -2.80
N GLU A 31 10.71 -4.88 -3.11
CA GLU A 31 10.43 -6.04 -3.94
C GLU A 31 9.84 -5.58 -5.28
N PRO A 32 10.38 -6.03 -6.43
CA PRO A 32 9.84 -5.67 -7.72
C PRO A 32 8.47 -6.32 -7.93
N LEU A 33 7.49 -5.54 -8.38
CA LEU A 33 6.19 -6.02 -8.83
C LEU A 33 6.32 -6.78 -10.16
N THR A 34 5.34 -7.62 -10.42
CA THR A 34 5.10 -8.35 -11.67
C THR A 34 3.63 -8.25 -12.06
N GLU A 35 3.30 -8.58 -13.31
CA GLU A 35 1.90 -8.62 -13.79
C GLU A 35 1.02 -9.66 -13.07
N TYR A 36 1.63 -10.53 -12.25
CA TYR A 36 0.96 -11.55 -11.46
C TYR A 36 0.75 -11.13 -10.01
N ASP A 37 1.06 -9.90 -9.61
CA ASP A 37 0.85 -9.45 -8.24
C ASP A 37 -0.53 -8.85 -8.04
N GLY A 38 -1.21 -9.29 -6.97
CA GLY A 38 -2.50 -8.78 -6.53
C GLY A 38 -2.59 -8.68 -5.01
N TRP A 39 -3.68 -8.08 -4.52
CA TRP A 39 -4.01 -8.02 -3.10
C TRP A 39 -5.45 -8.49 -2.88
N CYS A 40 -5.65 -9.51 -2.05
CA CYS A 40 -6.99 -10.06 -1.82
C CYS A 40 -7.82 -9.11 -0.96
N ASP A 41 -8.96 -8.67 -1.49
CA ASP A 41 -9.93 -7.79 -0.81
C ASP A 41 -11.24 -8.53 -0.43
N ASP A 42 -11.32 -9.82 -0.73
CA ASP A 42 -12.44 -10.68 -0.35
C ASP A 42 -12.42 -11.04 1.14
N ALA A 43 -13.28 -10.39 1.93
CA ALA A 43 -13.42 -10.63 3.37
C ALA A 43 -13.84 -12.07 3.72
N THR A 44 -14.36 -12.85 2.77
CA THR A 44 -14.77 -14.24 3.00
C THR A 44 -13.66 -15.26 2.72
N HIS A 45 -12.56 -14.83 2.11
CA HIS A 45 -11.46 -15.70 1.73
C HIS A 45 -10.37 -15.78 2.82
N PRO A 46 -9.71 -16.94 3.02
CA PRO A 46 -8.59 -17.07 3.96
C PRO A 46 -7.42 -16.12 3.71
N ASP A 47 -7.22 -15.72 2.46
CA ASP A 47 -6.14 -14.81 2.04
C ASP A 47 -6.53 -13.33 2.17
N TYR A 48 -7.69 -13.01 2.77
CA TYR A 48 -8.13 -11.62 2.94
C TYR A 48 -7.02 -10.72 3.49
N ASN A 49 -6.86 -9.54 2.88
CA ASN A 49 -5.86 -8.54 3.21
C ASN A 49 -4.40 -9.03 3.15
N HIS A 50 -4.09 -9.94 2.22
CA HIS A 50 -2.72 -10.35 1.90
C HIS A 50 -2.39 -10.12 0.43
N GLN A 51 -1.10 -9.97 0.13
CA GLN A 51 -0.61 -10.07 -1.24
C GLN A 51 -0.82 -11.51 -1.74
N VAL A 52 -1.36 -11.63 -2.94
CA VAL A 52 -1.65 -12.90 -3.61
C VAL A 52 -1.06 -12.90 -5.01
N ARG A 53 -0.90 -14.09 -5.59
CA ARG A 53 -0.49 -14.25 -6.98
C ARG A 53 -1.70 -14.45 -7.89
N LEU A 54 -1.68 -13.84 -9.06
CA LEU A 54 -2.73 -13.92 -10.08
C LEU A 54 -2.43 -15.02 -11.12
N PRO A 55 -3.46 -15.69 -11.66
CA PRO A 55 -4.87 -15.54 -11.32
C PRO A 55 -5.20 -16.08 -9.92
N HIS A 56 -6.08 -15.38 -9.21
CA HIS A 56 -6.54 -15.75 -7.86
C HIS A 56 -8.08 -15.94 -7.88
N PRO A 57 -8.64 -16.96 -7.20
CA PRO A 57 -10.07 -17.26 -7.28
C PRO A 57 -10.97 -16.28 -6.50
N ALA A 58 -10.43 -15.62 -5.46
CA ALA A 58 -11.14 -14.62 -4.69
C ALA A 58 -11.09 -13.24 -5.35
N SER A 59 -11.96 -12.32 -4.93
CA SER A 59 -11.83 -10.90 -5.27
C SER A 59 -10.45 -10.38 -4.88
N HIS A 60 -9.87 -9.56 -5.76
CA HIS A 60 -8.54 -9.00 -5.57
C HIS A 60 -8.34 -7.71 -6.36
N GLU A 61 -7.53 -6.84 -5.80
CA GLU A 61 -6.93 -5.72 -6.50
C GLU A 61 -5.72 -6.20 -7.32
N ARG A 62 -5.53 -5.64 -8.52
CA ARG A 62 -4.32 -5.86 -9.33
C ARG A 62 -3.27 -4.81 -8.94
N LEU A 63 -2.04 -5.25 -8.66
CA LEU A 63 -0.96 -4.31 -8.30
C LEU A 63 -0.18 -3.82 -9.54
N TRP A 64 -0.28 -4.53 -10.66
CA TRP A 64 0.30 -4.11 -11.94
C TRP A 64 -0.70 -3.29 -12.75
N LEU A 65 -0.63 -1.96 -12.58
CA LEU A 65 -1.49 -1.00 -13.26
C LEU A 65 -0.81 -0.36 -14.48
N ASP A 66 -1.63 0.07 -15.45
CA ASP A 66 -1.14 0.78 -16.64
C ASP A 66 -0.72 2.22 -16.30
N ASN A 67 -1.33 2.82 -15.28
CA ASN A 67 -0.95 4.15 -14.76
C ASN A 67 0.15 4.06 -13.69
N GLU A 68 0.59 5.21 -13.21
CA GLU A 68 1.75 5.37 -12.30
C GLU A 68 1.41 5.15 -10.83
N THR A 69 0.13 4.98 -10.47
CA THR A 69 -0.35 4.92 -9.08
C THR A 69 0.47 3.96 -8.22
N TYR A 70 0.81 2.80 -8.78
CA TYR A 70 1.56 1.72 -8.15
C TYR A 70 2.99 1.56 -8.66
N ASP A 71 3.58 2.64 -9.19
CA ASP A 71 5.01 2.66 -9.47
C ASP A 71 5.84 2.45 -8.20
N ILE A 72 5.36 2.97 -7.05
CA ILE A 72 5.83 2.62 -5.71
C ILE A 72 4.61 2.43 -4.80
N ILE A 73 4.59 1.32 -4.06
CA ILE A 73 3.63 1.03 -2.99
C ILE A 73 4.40 0.81 -1.69
N GLY A 74 4.09 1.60 -0.67
CA GLY A 74 4.45 1.30 0.71
C GLY A 74 3.33 0.57 1.42
N VAL A 75 3.55 -0.72 1.72
CA VAL A 75 2.57 -1.55 2.45
C VAL A 75 2.50 -1.05 3.89
N LEU A 76 1.32 -0.59 4.30
CA LEU A 76 1.07 -0.09 5.65
C LEU A 76 0.42 -1.16 6.51
N GLY A 77 0.74 -1.17 7.81
CA GLY A 77 0.20 -2.12 8.77
C GLY A 77 -1.24 -1.80 9.20
N TYR A 78 -2.16 -1.83 8.25
CA TYR A 78 -3.59 -1.70 8.48
C TYR A 78 -4.26 -3.07 8.39
N ASN A 79 -4.97 -3.47 9.44
CA ASN A 79 -5.70 -4.74 9.51
C ASN A 79 -4.81 -5.96 9.16
N ASP A 80 -3.53 -5.95 9.56
CA ASP A 80 -2.52 -6.94 9.13
C ASP A 80 -2.09 -7.91 10.24
N HIS A 81 -2.33 -7.59 11.52
CA HIS A 81 -1.95 -8.45 12.63
C HIS A 81 -2.81 -8.26 13.90
N PRO A 82 -3.80 -9.14 14.15
CA PRO A 82 -4.36 -10.13 13.23
C PRO A 82 -5.19 -9.46 12.13
N VAL A 83 -5.36 -10.15 10.99
CA VAL A 83 -6.34 -9.76 9.98
C VAL A 83 -7.75 -10.06 10.49
N VAL A 84 -8.63 -9.06 10.46
CA VAL A 84 -10.05 -9.17 10.82
C VAL A 84 -10.91 -8.94 9.57
N PRO A 85 -11.68 -9.94 9.10
CA PRO A 85 -12.61 -9.81 7.99
C PRO A 85 -13.54 -8.59 8.08
N GLY A 86 -13.69 -7.86 6.96
CA GLY A 86 -14.63 -6.75 6.84
C GLY A 86 -14.18 -5.43 7.46
N VAL A 87 -12.96 -5.34 7.99
CA VAL A 87 -12.39 -4.12 8.57
C VAL A 87 -11.61 -3.29 7.53
N GLY A 88 -11.64 -3.69 6.26
CA GLY A 88 -10.93 -3.04 5.16
C GLY A 88 -9.59 -3.70 4.84
N SER A 89 -9.07 -3.44 3.65
CA SER A 89 -7.88 -4.09 3.09
C SER A 89 -7.09 -3.14 2.19
N ALA A 90 -5.89 -3.53 1.80
CA ALA A 90 -5.06 -2.86 0.79
C ALA A 90 -4.69 -1.40 1.09
N ILE A 91 -4.81 -0.95 2.34
CA ILE A 91 -4.40 0.40 2.72
C ILE A 91 -2.87 0.52 2.63
N CYS A 92 -2.43 1.42 1.76
CA CYS A 92 -1.03 1.66 1.48
C CYS A 92 -0.73 3.16 1.31
N ILE A 93 0.56 3.49 1.22
CA ILE A 93 1.00 4.77 0.66
C ILE A 93 1.50 4.54 -0.77
N HIS A 94 1.08 5.37 -1.72
CA HIS A 94 1.42 5.19 -3.13
C HIS A 94 1.57 6.53 -3.88
N VAL A 95 1.88 6.45 -5.18
CA VAL A 95 2.03 7.64 -6.03
C VAL A 95 0.65 8.23 -6.34
N ALA A 96 0.50 9.54 -6.14
CA ALA A 96 -0.72 10.26 -6.49
C ALA A 96 -0.90 10.34 -8.00
N ILE A 97 -2.12 10.12 -8.47
CA ILE A 97 -2.52 10.46 -9.84
C ILE A 97 -2.56 11.98 -10.02
N PRO A 98 -2.53 12.50 -11.27
CA PRO A 98 -2.66 13.93 -11.52
C PRO A 98 -3.83 14.56 -10.78
N ASP A 99 -3.63 15.79 -10.31
CA ASP A 99 -4.59 16.57 -9.51
C ASP A 99 -4.99 15.99 -8.14
N PHE A 100 -4.29 14.95 -7.65
CA PHE A 100 -4.50 14.39 -6.30
C PHE A 100 -5.96 14.01 -6.02
N GLN A 101 -6.60 13.30 -6.95
CA GLN A 101 -7.96 12.82 -6.73
C GLN A 101 -8.05 11.99 -5.43
N PRO A 102 -9.19 12.05 -4.71
CA PRO A 102 -9.38 11.30 -3.47
C PRO A 102 -9.14 9.80 -3.66
N THR A 103 -8.46 9.19 -2.69
CA THR A 103 -8.26 7.74 -2.61
C THR A 103 -9.44 7.07 -1.92
N GLU A 104 -9.55 5.76 -2.04
CA GLU A 104 -10.50 4.94 -1.27
C GLU A 104 -9.96 4.56 0.13
N GLY A 105 -9.10 5.39 0.70
CA GLY A 105 -8.53 5.22 2.05
C GLY A 105 -7.00 5.17 2.12
N CYS A 106 -6.34 4.95 0.98
CA CYS A 106 -4.87 5.01 0.87
C CYS A 106 -4.34 6.44 1.07
N ILE A 107 -3.03 6.55 1.23
CA ILE A 107 -2.33 7.84 1.30
C ILE A 107 -1.57 8.02 -0.01
N ALA A 108 -1.73 9.17 -0.65
CA ALA A 108 -1.09 9.43 -1.93
C ALA A 108 -0.20 10.67 -1.85
N LEU A 109 1.04 10.57 -2.36
CA LEU A 109 1.99 11.66 -2.46
C LEU A 109 2.48 11.79 -3.91
N ALA A 110 2.95 12.98 -4.30
CA ALA A 110 3.71 13.08 -5.55
C ALA A 110 4.91 12.13 -5.50
N LEU A 111 5.31 11.57 -6.65
CA LEU A 111 6.40 10.59 -6.72
C LEU A 111 7.69 11.11 -6.05
N SER A 112 8.06 12.38 -6.29
CA SER A 112 9.24 13.00 -5.67
C SER A 112 9.14 13.05 -4.14
N ASP A 113 7.97 13.38 -3.61
CA ASP A 113 7.76 13.51 -2.17
C ASP A 113 7.74 12.12 -1.52
N LEU A 114 7.12 11.13 -2.17
CA LEU A 114 7.13 9.74 -1.72
C LEU A 114 8.56 9.20 -1.62
N VAL A 115 9.36 9.37 -2.68
CA VAL A 115 10.77 8.97 -2.67
C VAL A 115 11.52 9.70 -1.56
N TRP A 116 11.34 11.02 -1.44
CA TRP A 116 12.01 11.81 -0.42
C TRP A 116 11.70 11.32 1.01
N VAL A 117 10.42 11.11 1.37
CA VAL A 117 10.08 10.65 2.73
C VAL A 117 10.62 9.24 3.01
N LEU A 118 10.66 8.36 2.01
CA LEU A 118 11.23 7.02 2.14
C LEU A 118 12.75 7.04 2.38
N GLU A 119 13.46 7.94 1.69
CA GLU A 119 14.90 8.17 1.88
C GLU A 119 15.23 8.82 3.22
N GLN A 120 14.32 9.66 3.76
CA GLN A 120 14.44 10.21 5.11
C GLN A 120 14.11 9.18 6.21
N GLY A 121 13.72 7.96 5.85
CA GLY A 121 13.43 6.89 6.79
C GLY A 121 12.03 6.96 7.39
N LEU A 122 11.00 7.26 6.57
CA LEU A 122 9.60 7.12 6.97
C LEU A 122 9.35 5.73 7.58
N GLN A 123 8.93 5.71 8.85
CA GLN A 123 8.66 4.45 9.56
C GLN A 123 7.18 4.12 9.71
N ALA A 124 6.35 5.14 9.83
CA ALA A 124 4.92 4.98 10.06
C ALA A 124 4.19 6.28 9.75
N ILE A 125 2.87 6.17 9.56
CA ILE A 125 1.98 7.31 9.40
C ILE A 125 0.97 7.29 10.55
N LEU A 126 0.84 8.43 11.23
CA LEU A 126 -0.17 8.64 12.26
C LEU A 126 -1.36 9.38 11.65
N VAL A 127 -2.51 8.73 11.60
CA VAL A 127 -3.76 9.32 11.11
C VAL A 127 -4.63 9.66 12.32
N SER A 128 -5.04 10.92 12.44
CA SER A 128 -5.91 11.40 13.52
C SER A 128 -7.00 12.31 12.96
N LYS A 129 -8.21 12.20 13.52
CA LYS A 129 -9.30 13.17 13.32
C LYS A 129 -9.20 14.33 14.32
#